data_AF-A0A6J2DR64-F1
#
_entry.id   AF-A0A6J2DR64-F1
#
_cell.length_a   1.000
_cell.length_b   1.000
_cell.length_c   1.000
_cell.angle_alpha   90.00
_cell.angle_beta   90.00
_cell.angle_gamma   90.00
#
_symmetry.space_group_name_H-M   'P 1'
#
loop_
_entity.id
_entity.type
_entity.pdbx_description
1 polymer ?
#
loop_
_entity_poly.entity_id
_entity_poly.type
_entity_poly.pdbx_seq_one_letter_code
_entity_poly.pdbx_strand_id
1 'polypeptide(L)'
;MSPVFPMLTVLTMFYYICLRRQARTATRGEMMNSRRTIESNSQTSPLNAEVVQYAKEVVDFSSHYGSENSMSYTMWNLAGVPNVFPSSGDFTQTAVFRTYGIWWDQCPSASLPFKRTPPNFQSQDYVELSFEQQVYPTAVHVLETYHPGAVIRILACSANPYSPIPPAEVRWEILWSERPTKVNASQARQFKPCIKQINFPTNLIRLEVNSSLLDYYTELDAVVLHGTKDKPVLSLKTSLIDMNDLEDDDYEETDGCGMDSLNKKFSSTALREGPNNGYFDKLPYELIQLILNHLTLPDLCRLAQTCKLLNQHCCDPLQYIHLNLQPYWAKLNDISLEFLQPRCTLVQWLNLSWTGNRGFISVAGFSRFLKVCGSELVRLELSCSHFLNETCLEIISEMCPNLQDLNLSSCDKLPPQAFNHIAKLCGLRRLVLYRTKVEQTALLSVLNFCSELQHLSLGSCVMIEDYDVIASMIGAKCKKLRTLDLWRCKNITENGIAELASGCPLLEELDLGWCPTLQSGTGCFARLARQLPNLQKLFLTANRSVCDTDIEELACNCTRLRQLDILGTRMVSPASLRKLLESCKDLSLLDVSFCSQIDNRAVLELNVSFPKVFIKKSFTQ
;
A
#
# COMPACT_ATOMS: atom_id res chain seq x y z
N MET A 1 -50.08 11.21 13.60
CA MET A 1 -49.73 10.35 12.45
C MET A 1 -48.80 11.15 11.56
N SER A 2 -47.49 10.91 11.69
CA SER A 2 -46.43 11.61 10.96
C SER A 2 -45.84 10.63 9.94
N PRO A 3 -45.45 11.05 8.72
CA PRO A 3 -44.96 10.13 7.73
C PRO A 3 -43.53 9.70 8.06
N VAL A 4 -43.34 8.39 8.13
CA VAL A 4 -42.05 7.71 8.27
C VAL A 4 -41.35 7.78 6.92
N PHE A 5 -40.21 8.48 6.85
CA PHE A 5 -39.29 8.35 5.72
C PHE A 5 -38.54 7.01 5.83
N PRO A 6 -38.51 6.15 4.80
CA PRO A 6 -37.78 4.90 4.88
C PRO A 6 -36.27 5.17 4.80
N MET A 7 -35.51 4.57 5.72
CA MET A 7 -34.04 4.50 5.62
C MET A 7 -33.65 3.82 4.30
N LEU A 8 -32.83 4.50 3.48
CA LEU A 8 -32.16 3.86 2.36
C LEU A 8 -31.13 2.85 2.88
N THR A 9 -31.23 1.61 2.41
CA THR A 9 -30.21 0.58 2.65
C THR A 9 -28.97 0.82 1.79
N VAL A 10 -27.80 0.37 2.25
CA VAL A 10 -26.49 0.53 1.59
C VAL A 10 -26.49 0.10 0.11
N LEU A 11 -27.26 -0.95 -0.23
CA LEU A 11 -27.46 -1.42 -1.61
C LEU A 11 -28.22 -0.42 -2.49
N THR A 12 -29.22 0.28 -1.93
CA THR A 12 -29.98 1.29 -2.68
C THR A 12 -29.16 2.56 -2.92
N MET A 13 -28.23 2.93 -2.04
CA MET A 13 -27.28 4.02 -2.28
C MET A 13 -26.22 3.65 -3.32
N PHE A 14 -25.70 2.42 -3.29
CA PHE A 14 -24.82 1.88 -4.35
C PHE A 14 -25.51 1.90 -5.72
N TYR A 15 -26.77 1.44 -5.76
CA TYR A 15 -27.61 1.47 -6.96
C TYR A 15 -27.86 2.91 -7.43
N TYR A 16 -28.10 3.86 -6.52
CA TYR A 16 -28.28 5.28 -6.86
C TYR A 16 -27.01 5.93 -7.40
N ILE A 17 -25.83 5.57 -6.88
CA ILE A 17 -24.52 6.06 -7.35
C ILE A 17 -24.20 5.50 -8.75
N CYS A 18 -24.46 4.20 -8.98
CA CYS A 18 -24.33 3.57 -10.29
C CYS A 18 -25.31 4.15 -11.32
N LEU A 19 -26.57 4.37 -10.94
CA LEU A 19 -27.58 5.01 -11.80
C LEU A 19 -27.25 6.46 -12.13
N ARG A 20 -26.73 7.25 -11.17
CA ARG A 20 -26.31 8.63 -11.43
C ARG A 20 -25.09 8.68 -12.36
N ARG A 21 -24.22 7.67 -12.33
CA ARG A 21 -23.08 7.52 -13.25
C ARG A 21 -23.54 7.12 -14.67
N GLN A 22 -24.48 6.19 -14.81
CA GLN A 22 -25.11 5.87 -16.11
C GLN A 22 -25.91 7.04 -16.70
N ALA A 23 -26.56 7.85 -15.86
CA ALA A 23 -27.27 9.04 -16.31
C ALA A 23 -26.33 10.17 -16.80
N ARG A 24 -25.09 10.25 -16.27
CA ARG A 24 -24.07 11.21 -16.73
C ARG A 24 -23.44 10.82 -18.06
N THR A 25 -23.31 9.53 -18.36
CA THR A 25 -22.97 9.08 -19.73
C THR A 25 -24.06 9.38 -20.76
N ALA A 26 -25.30 9.62 -20.33
CA ALA A 26 -26.42 9.96 -21.21
C ALA A 26 -26.70 11.47 -21.33
N THR A 27 -26.01 12.34 -20.56
CA THR A 27 -26.30 13.78 -20.52
C THR A 27 -25.04 14.63 -20.72
N ARG A 28 -24.45 14.55 -21.90
CA ARG A 28 -23.80 15.70 -22.55
C ARG A 28 -23.77 15.50 -24.06
N GLY A 29 -24.62 16.24 -24.74
CA GLY A 29 -24.68 16.28 -26.20
C GLY A 29 -23.46 16.97 -26.78
N GLU A 30 -22.39 16.21 -26.97
CA GLU A 30 -21.36 16.43 -28.01
C GLU A 30 -21.03 15.09 -28.71
N MET A 31 -22.01 14.18 -28.76
CA MET A 31 -21.94 12.88 -29.44
C MET A 31 -22.67 12.90 -30.79
N MET A 32 -22.62 14.01 -31.54
CA MET A 32 -23.40 14.13 -32.78
C MET A 32 -22.73 14.86 -33.96
N ASN A 33 -21.41 15.09 -33.94
CA ASN A 33 -20.71 15.64 -35.13
C ASN A 33 -19.57 14.79 -35.70
N SER A 34 -19.43 13.53 -35.28
CA SER A 34 -18.45 12.59 -35.89
C SER A 34 -19.09 11.41 -36.62
N ARG A 35 -20.41 11.45 -36.88
CA ARG A 35 -21.19 10.32 -37.41
C ARG A 35 -21.77 10.51 -38.83
N ARG A 36 -21.27 11.45 -39.63
CA ARG A 36 -21.69 11.59 -41.04
C ARG A 36 -20.53 11.92 -41.97
N THR A 37 -19.70 10.91 -42.22
CA THR A 37 -19.11 10.59 -43.53
C THR A 37 -18.37 9.28 -43.35
N ILE A 38 -18.83 8.24 -44.06
CA ILE A 38 -18.22 6.95 -44.42
C ILE A 38 -19.37 5.93 -44.39
N GLU A 39 -20.25 6.01 -45.38
CA GLU A 39 -21.00 4.87 -45.89
C GLU A 39 -21.09 5.05 -47.41
N SER A 40 -20.06 4.56 -48.08
CA SER A 40 -20.08 4.04 -49.46
C SER A 40 -18.67 3.63 -49.82
N ASN A 41 -18.29 2.41 -49.44
CA ASN A 41 -17.74 1.43 -50.37
C ASN A 41 -17.36 0.15 -49.63
N SER A 42 -17.71 -0.95 -50.28
CA SER A 42 -17.51 -2.32 -49.88
C SER A 42 -16.03 -2.72 -49.77
N GLN A 43 -15.80 -3.69 -48.87
CA GLN A 43 -14.69 -4.67 -48.82
C GLN A 43 -13.45 -4.35 -47.96
N THR A 44 -13.15 -5.35 -47.10
CA THR A 44 -12.00 -5.59 -46.21
C THR A 44 -12.05 -4.94 -44.81
N SER A 45 -12.41 -5.75 -43.81
CA SER A 45 -12.16 -5.46 -42.40
C SER A 45 -10.64 -5.34 -42.18
N PRO A 46 -10.12 -4.29 -41.53
CA PRO A 46 -8.69 -4.20 -41.29
C PRO A 46 -8.26 -5.29 -40.31
N LEU A 47 -7.26 -6.08 -40.69
CA LEU A 47 -6.51 -6.92 -39.76
C LEU A 47 -5.97 -6.02 -38.64
N ASN A 48 -6.26 -6.38 -37.38
CA ASN A 48 -5.94 -5.66 -36.14
C ASN A 48 -6.78 -4.39 -35.86
N ALA A 49 -8.04 -4.57 -35.44
CA ALA A 49 -8.79 -3.48 -34.83
C ALA A 49 -8.20 -3.12 -33.45
N GLU A 50 -7.55 -1.95 -33.36
CA GLU A 50 -7.06 -1.38 -32.11
C GLU A 50 -8.25 -1.01 -31.20
N VAL A 51 -8.20 -1.49 -29.95
CA VAL A 51 -9.16 -1.20 -28.90
C VAL A 51 -8.51 -0.24 -27.91
N VAL A 52 -9.12 0.93 -27.74
CA VAL A 52 -8.75 1.91 -26.73
C VAL A 52 -9.90 2.05 -25.74
N GLN A 53 -9.64 1.81 -24.47
CA GLN A 53 -10.66 1.81 -23.44
C GLN A 53 -10.13 2.38 -22.13
N TYR A 54 -11.01 3.09 -21.42
CA TYR A 54 -10.76 3.55 -20.06
C TYR A 54 -11.12 2.45 -19.07
N ALA A 55 -10.56 2.53 -17.85
CA ALA A 55 -10.97 1.64 -16.77
C ALA A 55 -12.48 1.73 -16.56
N LYS A 56 -13.16 0.59 -16.60
CA LYS A 56 -14.61 0.48 -16.38
C LYS A 56 -14.94 0.70 -14.92
N GLU A 57 -14.20 0.01 -14.06
CA GLU A 57 -14.37 0.07 -12.61
C GLU A 57 -13.01 -0.15 -11.92
N VAL A 58 -12.91 0.32 -10.69
CA VAL A 58 -11.88 -0.14 -9.77
C VAL A 58 -12.46 -1.35 -9.06
N VAL A 59 -11.69 -2.42 -8.89
CA VAL A 59 -12.16 -3.67 -8.24
C VAL A 59 -11.51 -3.90 -6.89
N ASP A 60 -10.30 -3.39 -6.68
CA ASP A 60 -9.58 -3.53 -5.42
C ASP A 60 -8.52 -2.43 -5.25
N PHE A 61 -8.15 -2.11 -4.01
CA PHE A 61 -7.07 -1.17 -3.68
C PHE A 61 -6.67 -1.24 -2.20
N SER A 62 -5.40 -0.94 -1.93
CA SER A 62 -4.83 -1.05 -0.57
C SER A 62 -5.21 0.09 0.37
N SER A 63 -5.23 1.32 -0.12
CA SER A 63 -5.59 2.50 0.67
C SER A 63 -6.21 3.57 -0.19
N HIS A 64 -6.88 4.54 0.44
CA HIS A 64 -7.35 5.73 -0.24
C HIS A 64 -7.44 6.93 0.71
N TYR A 65 -7.30 8.13 0.17
CA TYR A 65 -7.47 9.36 0.92
C TYR A 65 -8.96 9.68 1.10
N GLY A 66 -9.76 9.60 0.03
CA GLY A 66 -11.21 9.86 -0.04
C GLY A 66 -12.07 8.82 0.69
N SER A 67 -13.36 9.12 0.97
CA SER A 67 -14.26 8.22 1.74
C SER A 67 -15.07 7.34 0.79
N GLU A 68 -15.45 6.14 1.22
CA GLU A 68 -16.32 5.24 0.45
C GLU A 68 -17.66 5.90 0.04
N ASN A 69 -18.15 6.88 0.80
CA ASN A 69 -19.41 7.59 0.52
C ASN A 69 -19.19 8.99 -0.11
N SER A 70 -17.97 9.30 -0.55
CA SER A 70 -17.61 10.59 -1.15
C SER A 70 -17.25 10.43 -2.62
N MET A 71 -17.22 11.55 -3.35
CA MET A 71 -16.57 11.64 -4.67
C MET A 71 -15.19 12.31 -4.59
N SER A 72 -14.82 12.85 -3.44
CA SER A 72 -13.57 13.58 -3.26
C SER A 72 -12.41 12.64 -2.94
N TYR A 73 -11.36 12.67 -3.77
CA TYR A 73 -10.08 11.96 -3.59
C TYR A 73 -10.21 10.44 -3.48
N THR A 74 -11.27 9.86 -4.05
CA THR A 74 -11.55 8.43 -3.94
C THR A 74 -10.90 7.65 -5.08
N MET A 75 -10.47 6.40 -4.81
CA MET A 75 -9.96 5.52 -5.87
C MET A 75 -10.96 5.33 -7.00
N TRP A 76 -12.27 5.33 -6.70
CA TRP A 76 -13.36 5.23 -7.66
C TRP A 76 -13.40 6.32 -8.73
N ASN A 77 -12.57 7.36 -8.60
CA ASN A 77 -12.41 8.41 -9.61
C ASN A 77 -11.59 7.97 -10.83
N LEU A 78 -10.80 6.89 -10.71
CA LEU A 78 -10.07 6.29 -11.84
C LEU A 78 -10.97 5.62 -12.89
N ALA A 79 -12.24 5.36 -12.54
CA ALA A 79 -13.19 4.71 -13.42
C ALA A 79 -13.84 5.71 -14.38
N GLY A 80 -13.69 5.46 -15.68
CA GLY A 80 -14.21 6.28 -16.76
C GLY A 80 -13.18 7.21 -17.38
N VAL A 81 -13.68 8.19 -18.13
CA VAL A 81 -12.87 9.23 -18.78
C VAL A 81 -12.29 10.21 -17.75
N PRO A 82 -11.13 10.83 -18.02
CA PRO A 82 -10.54 11.84 -17.13
C PRO A 82 -11.49 13.00 -16.84
N ASN A 83 -11.41 13.53 -15.61
CA ASN A 83 -12.20 14.69 -15.18
C ASN A 83 -11.38 15.99 -15.21
N VAL A 84 -10.05 15.89 -15.10
CA VAL A 84 -9.14 17.00 -14.79
C VAL A 84 -8.06 17.14 -15.85
N PHE A 85 -7.46 16.03 -16.27
CA PHE A 85 -6.36 16.02 -17.24
C PHE A 85 -6.81 16.73 -18.54
N PRO A 86 -5.99 17.64 -19.13
CA PRO A 86 -4.57 17.87 -18.87
C PRO A 86 -4.23 18.94 -17.82
N SER A 87 -5.21 19.45 -17.06
CA SER A 87 -4.94 20.41 -15.98
C SER A 87 -4.09 19.79 -14.86
N SER A 88 -3.35 20.63 -14.15
CA SER A 88 -2.36 20.20 -13.16
C SER A 88 -2.65 20.80 -11.79
N GLY A 89 -2.47 20.02 -10.73
CA GLY A 89 -2.75 20.46 -9.37
C GLY A 89 -3.66 19.50 -8.63
N ASP A 90 -4.11 19.96 -7.48
CA ASP A 90 -4.88 19.17 -6.54
C ASP A 90 -6.38 19.31 -6.76
N PHE A 91 -6.98 18.23 -7.23
CA PHE A 91 -8.39 18.21 -7.60
C PHE A 91 -9.10 17.07 -6.88
N THR A 92 -10.17 17.41 -6.17
CA THR A 92 -11.01 16.42 -5.48
C THR A 92 -11.55 15.31 -6.41
N GLN A 93 -11.59 15.53 -7.72
CA GLN A 93 -12.10 14.61 -8.72
C GLN A 93 -11.10 13.51 -9.11
N THR A 94 -9.90 13.48 -8.54
CA THR A 94 -8.85 12.49 -8.85
C THR A 94 -8.78 11.41 -7.76
N ALA A 95 -7.96 10.37 -7.97
CA ALA A 95 -7.69 9.32 -7.01
C ALA A 95 -6.36 9.55 -6.29
N VAL A 96 -6.39 9.39 -4.96
CA VAL A 96 -5.26 9.73 -4.06
C VAL A 96 -5.09 8.65 -3.02
N PHE A 97 -3.88 8.12 -2.88
CA PHE A 97 -3.53 7.18 -1.82
C PHE A 97 -3.39 7.90 -0.48
N ARG A 98 -3.53 7.18 0.64
CA ARG A 98 -3.51 7.81 1.96
C ARG A 98 -2.13 8.39 2.32
N THR A 99 -1.07 7.71 1.91
CA THR A 99 0.29 7.99 2.39
C THR A 99 1.20 8.53 1.28
N TYR A 100 2.20 9.31 1.68
CA TYR A 100 3.19 9.93 0.79
C TYR A 100 4.48 10.28 1.55
N GLY A 101 5.58 10.37 0.82
CA GLY A 101 6.89 10.70 1.36
C GLY A 101 7.42 9.66 2.35
N ILE A 102 8.54 9.99 2.99
CA ILE A 102 9.22 9.12 3.97
C ILE A 102 8.69 9.28 5.40
N TRP A 103 7.71 10.17 5.63
CA TRP A 103 7.27 10.56 6.96
C TRP A 103 6.63 9.40 7.73
N TRP A 104 5.99 8.47 7.02
CA TRP A 104 5.37 7.26 7.56
C TRP A 104 6.39 6.17 7.93
N ASP A 105 7.60 6.24 7.38
CA ASP A 105 8.70 5.35 7.77
C ASP A 105 9.46 5.88 9.00
N GLN A 106 9.27 7.17 9.32
CA GLN A 106 9.92 7.88 10.43
C GLN A 106 8.99 8.13 11.61
N CYS A 107 7.72 7.72 11.54
CA CYS A 107 6.78 7.88 12.65
C CYS A 107 7.05 6.86 13.77
N PRO A 108 6.65 7.16 15.02
CA PRO A 108 6.70 6.17 16.10
C PRO A 108 5.90 4.91 15.80
N SER A 109 4.88 4.99 14.92
CA SER A 109 4.07 3.87 14.46
C SER A 109 4.70 3.08 13.29
N ALA A 110 5.90 3.42 12.80
CA ALA A 110 6.53 2.72 11.68
C ALA A 110 6.95 1.29 12.07
N SER A 111 6.62 0.31 11.24
CA SER A 111 7.04 -1.08 11.44
C SER A 111 8.47 -1.28 10.94
N LEU A 112 9.28 -2.03 11.70
CA LEU A 112 10.61 -2.47 11.23
C LEU A 112 10.50 -3.31 9.95
N PRO A 113 11.40 -3.11 8.97
CA PRO A 113 11.36 -3.81 7.70
C PRO A 113 11.68 -5.30 7.85
N PHE A 114 11.05 -6.12 7.02
CA PHE A 114 11.34 -7.55 6.95
C PHE A 114 12.69 -7.82 6.28
N LYS A 115 13.42 -8.80 6.82
CA LYS A 115 14.63 -9.34 6.17
C LYS A 115 14.27 -10.00 4.84
N ARG A 116 15.24 -10.11 3.93
CA ARG A 116 15.12 -10.82 2.63
C ARG A 116 14.00 -10.33 1.71
N THR A 117 13.46 -9.14 1.96
CA THR A 117 12.58 -8.47 1.00
C THR A 117 13.39 -8.18 -0.28
N PRO A 118 12.94 -8.63 -1.47
CA PRO A 118 13.68 -8.43 -2.70
C PRO A 118 13.95 -6.94 -2.95
N PRO A 119 15.17 -6.56 -3.39
CA PRO A 119 15.50 -5.15 -3.60
C PRO A 119 14.70 -4.50 -4.74
N ASN A 120 14.13 -5.31 -5.64
CA ASN A 120 13.22 -4.84 -6.68
C ASN A 120 11.77 -4.71 -6.20
N PHE A 121 11.44 -5.13 -4.98
CA PHE A 121 10.12 -4.98 -4.37
C PHE A 121 10.07 -3.75 -3.48
N GLN A 122 9.45 -2.70 -4.01
CA GLN A 122 9.32 -1.40 -3.34
C GLN A 122 7.86 -0.93 -3.32
N SER A 123 6.91 -1.79 -3.67
CA SER A 123 5.49 -1.45 -3.71
C SER A 123 4.95 -1.20 -2.30
N GLN A 124 4.29 -0.06 -2.10
CA GLN A 124 3.67 0.34 -0.82
C GLN A 124 2.15 0.23 -0.88
N ASP A 125 1.57 0.62 -2.01
CA ASP A 125 0.13 0.59 -2.25
C ASP A 125 -0.17 0.03 -3.65
N TYR A 126 -1.43 -0.32 -3.89
CA TYR A 126 -1.89 -0.78 -5.19
C TYR A 126 -3.35 -0.37 -5.48
N VAL A 127 -3.69 -0.38 -6.76
CA VAL A 127 -5.06 -0.30 -7.27
C VAL A 127 -5.25 -1.28 -8.43
N GLU A 128 -6.38 -1.96 -8.46
CA GLU A 128 -6.77 -2.92 -9.50
C GLU A 128 -7.97 -2.38 -10.28
N LEU A 129 -7.86 -2.40 -11.61
CA LEU A 129 -8.76 -1.75 -12.56
C LEU A 129 -9.28 -2.76 -13.56
N SER A 130 -10.59 -2.92 -13.64
CA SER A 130 -11.23 -3.75 -14.67
C SER A 130 -11.56 -2.92 -15.91
N PHE A 131 -11.55 -3.58 -17.05
CA PHE A 131 -11.84 -3.01 -18.36
C PHE A 131 -12.96 -3.81 -19.04
N GLU A 132 -13.67 -3.16 -19.97
CA GLU A 132 -14.86 -3.74 -20.60
C GLU A 132 -14.50 -4.96 -21.47
N GLN A 133 -13.44 -4.85 -22.28
CA GLN A 133 -13.03 -5.88 -23.24
C GLN A 133 -11.67 -6.44 -22.87
N GLN A 134 -11.51 -7.77 -23.01
CA GLN A 134 -10.19 -8.41 -22.97
C GLN A 134 -9.41 -8.07 -24.24
N VAL A 135 -8.16 -7.67 -24.06
CA VAL A 135 -7.25 -7.27 -25.16
C VAL A 135 -5.84 -7.77 -24.89
N TYR A 136 -5.05 -7.98 -25.94
CA TYR A 136 -3.60 -8.08 -25.82
C TYR A 136 -3.02 -6.66 -25.67
N PRO A 137 -2.46 -6.28 -24.50
CA PRO A 137 -2.05 -4.92 -24.24
C PRO A 137 -0.93 -4.46 -25.19
N THR A 138 -1.16 -3.36 -25.90
CA THR A 138 -0.16 -2.67 -26.71
C THR A 138 0.42 -1.47 -25.98
N ALA A 139 -0.38 -0.79 -25.15
CA ALA A 139 0.07 0.27 -24.26
C ALA A 139 -0.84 0.41 -23.03
N VAL A 140 -0.29 0.96 -21.94
CA VAL A 140 -1.05 1.42 -20.78
C VAL A 140 -0.66 2.87 -20.52
N HIS A 141 -1.64 3.76 -20.50
CA HIS A 141 -1.43 5.17 -20.19
C HIS A 141 -2.02 5.49 -18.82
N VAL A 142 -1.24 6.14 -17.95
CA VAL A 142 -1.72 6.65 -16.66
C VAL A 142 -1.70 8.17 -16.71
N LEU A 143 -2.84 8.81 -16.43
CA LEU A 143 -2.97 10.26 -16.42
C LEU A 143 -2.71 10.76 -15.00
N GLU A 144 -1.53 11.31 -14.76
CA GLU A 144 -1.11 11.84 -13.45
C GLU A 144 -1.28 13.36 -13.47
N THR A 145 -2.05 13.92 -12.53
CA THR A 145 -2.39 15.35 -12.50
C THR A 145 -1.67 16.13 -11.41
N TYR A 146 -1.14 15.45 -10.40
CA TYR A 146 -0.43 16.07 -9.29
C TYR A 146 0.68 15.18 -8.76
N HIS A 147 1.86 15.75 -8.52
CA HIS A 147 3.06 15.03 -8.06
C HIS A 147 3.23 13.66 -8.76
N PRO A 148 3.42 13.65 -10.09
CA PRO A 148 3.54 12.40 -10.84
C PRO A 148 4.78 11.61 -10.43
N GLY A 149 4.79 10.30 -10.68
CA GLY A 149 5.97 9.46 -10.43
C GLY A 149 5.79 8.34 -9.42
N ALA A 150 4.58 8.15 -8.88
CA ALA A 150 4.33 7.12 -7.88
C ALA A 150 4.24 5.71 -8.48
N VAL A 151 3.78 5.58 -9.73
CA VAL A 151 3.57 4.27 -10.37
C VAL A 151 4.93 3.62 -10.64
N ILE A 152 5.17 2.48 -10.02
CA ILE A 152 6.43 1.73 -10.16
C ILE A 152 6.25 0.35 -10.79
N ARG A 153 5.01 -0.18 -10.85
CA ARG A 153 4.71 -1.42 -11.56
C ARG A 153 3.33 -1.41 -12.19
N ILE A 154 3.24 -2.09 -13.33
CA ILE A 154 1.99 -2.40 -14.03
C ILE A 154 1.96 -3.91 -14.25
N LEU A 155 0.89 -4.56 -13.78
CA LEU A 155 0.68 -5.99 -13.96
C LEU A 155 -0.62 -6.25 -14.73
N ALA A 156 -0.62 -7.27 -15.57
CA ALA A 156 -1.79 -7.78 -16.26
C ALA A 156 -2.21 -9.13 -15.69
N CYS A 157 -3.52 -9.31 -15.61
CA CYS A 157 -4.11 -10.53 -15.11
C CYS A 157 -4.70 -11.40 -16.24
N SER A 158 -4.43 -12.71 -16.24
CA SER A 158 -4.92 -13.61 -17.28
C SER A 158 -6.44 -13.81 -17.30
N ALA A 159 -7.10 -13.66 -16.15
CA ALA A 159 -8.54 -13.74 -16.03
C ALA A 159 -9.00 -12.90 -14.84
N ASN A 160 -10.14 -12.23 -14.94
CA ASN A 160 -10.62 -11.39 -13.84
C ASN A 160 -11.15 -12.28 -12.68
N PRO A 161 -10.52 -12.31 -11.48
CA PRO A 161 -11.00 -13.12 -10.36
C PRO A 161 -12.28 -12.58 -9.72
N TYR A 162 -12.65 -11.34 -10.03
CA TYR A 162 -13.84 -10.67 -9.52
C TYR A 162 -15.07 -10.87 -10.43
N SER A 163 -14.96 -11.66 -11.51
CA SER A 163 -16.10 -12.00 -12.34
C SER A 163 -17.13 -12.83 -11.56
N PRO A 164 -18.43 -12.77 -11.92
CA PRO A 164 -19.48 -13.55 -11.26
C PRO A 164 -19.20 -15.06 -11.22
N ILE A 165 -18.44 -15.57 -12.19
CA ILE A 165 -17.89 -16.93 -12.21
C ILE A 165 -16.37 -16.78 -12.14
N PRO A 166 -15.76 -16.96 -10.95
CA PRO A 166 -14.32 -16.83 -10.81
C PRO A 166 -13.58 -17.92 -11.61
N PRO A 167 -12.52 -17.57 -12.34
CA PRO A 167 -11.63 -18.54 -12.99
C PRO A 167 -10.96 -19.46 -11.96
N ALA A 168 -10.77 -20.73 -12.33
CA ALA A 168 -10.08 -21.72 -11.49
C ALA A 168 -8.59 -21.39 -11.26
N GLU A 169 -7.95 -20.83 -12.29
CA GLU A 169 -6.56 -20.39 -12.23
C GLU A 169 -6.42 -18.98 -12.77
N VAL A 170 -5.55 -18.22 -12.12
CA VAL A 170 -5.26 -16.86 -12.52
C VAL A 170 -3.79 -16.56 -12.38
N ARG A 171 -3.22 -15.99 -13.44
CA ARG A 171 -1.82 -15.62 -13.53
C ARG A 171 -1.70 -14.11 -13.60
N TRP A 172 -0.75 -13.57 -12.84
CA TRP A 172 -0.27 -12.20 -13.03
C TRP A 172 1.05 -12.21 -13.79
N GLU A 173 1.16 -11.31 -14.76
CA GLU A 173 2.42 -10.97 -15.39
C GLU A 173 2.73 -9.49 -15.22
N ILE A 174 3.99 -9.19 -14.91
CA ILE A 174 4.49 -7.82 -14.88
C ILE A 174 4.65 -7.35 -16.33
N LEU A 175 3.89 -6.31 -16.70
CA LEU A 175 4.01 -5.61 -17.97
C LEU A 175 5.17 -4.62 -17.95
N TRP A 176 5.34 -3.90 -16.83
CA TRP A 176 6.40 -2.93 -16.64
C TRP A 176 6.73 -2.79 -15.14
N SER A 177 8.00 -2.56 -14.82
CA SER A 177 8.46 -2.29 -13.46
C SER A 177 9.75 -1.48 -13.49
N GLU A 178 9.81 -0.44 -12.67
CA GLU A 178 11.03 0.33 -12.42
C GLU A 178 11.17 0.64 -10.93
N ARG A 179 12.33 1.16 -10.53
CA ARG A 179 12.54 1.66 -9.16
C ARG A 179 11.80 3.01 -9.01
N PRO A 180 11.33 3.37 -7.80
CA PRO A 180 10.83 4.71 -7.53
C PRO A 180 11.87 5.73 -7.96
N THR A 181 11.46 6.70 -8.77
CA THR A 181 12.31 7.81 -9.21
C THR A 181 11.61 9.11 -8.89
N LYS A 182 12.37 10.10 -8.41
CA LYS A 182 11.82 11.43 -8.19
C LYS A 182 11.63 12.12 -9.54
N VAL A 183 10.37 12.42 -9.86
CA VAL A 183 10.01 13.15 -11.08
C VAL A 183 9.97 14.63 -10.75
N ASN A 184 10.90 15.39 -11.31
CA ASN A 184 10.95 16.84 -11.13
C ASN A 184 10.00 17.55 -12.12
N ALA A 185 8.72 17.20 -12.08
CA ALA A 185 7.69 17.84 -12.90
C ALA A 185 6.52 18.28 -12.00
N SER A 186 6.21 19.57 -12.02
CA SER A 186 5.05 20.14 -11.33
C SER A 186 3.78 20.12 -12.19
N GLN A 187 3.88 19.64 -13.43
CA GLN A 187 2.80 19.60 -14.41
C GLN A 187 2.21 18.20 -14.54
N ALA A 188 0.94 18.15 -14.89
CA ALA A 188 0.26 16.92 -15.27
C ALA A 188 1.02 16.22 -16.41
N ARG A 189 1.09 14.89 -16.34
CA ARG A 189 1.73 14.09 -17.37
C ARG A 189 0.90 12.88 -17.72
N GLN A 190 0.99 12.51 -18.99
CA GLN A 190 0.53 11.21 -19.45
C GLN A 190 1.71 10.24 -19.38
N PHE A 191 1.73 9.38 -18.37
CA PHE A 191 2.75 8.36 -18.20
C PHE A 191 2.51 7.18 -19.14
N LYS A 192 3.47 6.91 -20.04
CA LYS A 192 3.39 5.91 -21.12
C LYS A 192 4.62 4.99 -21.11
N PRO A 193 4.75 4.07 -20.16
CA PRO A 193 5.88 3.16 -20.13
C PRO A 193 5.84 2.19 -21.32
N CYS A 194 7.03 1.74 -21.75
CA CYS A 194 7.13 0.63 -22.69
C CYS A 194 6.79 -0.68 -21.99
N ILE A 195 5.68 -1.31 -22.37
CA ILE A 195 5.21 -2.55 -21.74
C ILE A 195 5.74 -3.80 -22.46
N LYS A 196 6.05 -4.82 -21.66
CA LYS A 196 6.34 -6.17 -22.14
C LYS A 196 5.08 -6.77 -22.79
N GLN A 197 5.26 -7.37 -23.96
CA GLN A 197 4.21 -8.14 -24.63
C GLN A 197 3.91 -9.43 -23.87
N ILE A 198 2.62 -9.74 -23.72
CA ILE A 198 2.11 -10.96 -23.07
C ILE A 198 1.36 -11.83 -24.07
N ASN A 199 1.24 -13.12 -23.74
CA ASN A 199 0.68 -14.14 -24.63
C ASN A 199 -0.78 -14.50 -24.33
N PHE A 200 -1.45 -13.73 -23.46
CA PHE A 200 -2.87 -13.86 -23.13
C PHE A 200 -3.56 -12.49 -23.18
N PRO A 201 -4.86 -12.43 -23.50
CA PRO A 201 -5.61 -11.20 -23.42
C PRO A 201 -5.98 -10.90 -21.96
N THR A 202 -6.11 -9.63 -21.61
CA THR A 202 -6.44 -9.18 -20.25
C THR A 202 -7.48 -8.07 -20.28
N ASN A 203 -8.30 -8.01 -19.24
CA ASN A 203 -9.16 -6.88 -18.92
C ASN A 203 -9.01 -6.45 -17.46
N LEU A 204 -7.89 -6.80 -16.82
CA LEU A 204 -7.63 -6.46 -15.42
C LEU A 204 -6.17 -6.09 -15.27
N ILE A 205 -5.94 -4.82 -14.92
CA ILE A 205 -4.61 -4.25 -14.70
C ILE A 205 -4.48 -3.88 -13.23
N ARG A 206 -3.31 -4.16 -12.64
CA ARG A 206 -2.92 -3.67 -11.33
C ARG A 206 -1.81 -2.65 -11.50
N LEU A 207 -1.99 -1.49 -10.88
CA LEU A 207 -0.94 -0.50 -10.68
C LEU A 207 -0.42 -0.66 -9.26
N GLU A 208 0.89 -0.82 -9.09
CA GLU A 208 1.53 -0.72 -7.78
C GLU A 208 2.30 0.60 -7.70
N VAL A 209 2.15 1.28 -6.56
CA VAL A 209 2.71 2.60 -6.34
C VAL A 209 3.66 2.63 -5.15
N ASN A 210 4.61 3.55 -5.22
CA ASN A 210 5.47 3.95 -4.12
C ASN A 210 5.59 5.46 -4.14
N SER A 211 5.12 6.11 -3.08
CA SER A 211 5.10 7.57 -2.96
C SER A 211 6.22 8.08 -2.05
N SER A 212 7.15 7.22 -1.60
CA SER A 212 8.18 7.58 -0.62
C SER A 212 9.15 8.66 -1.08
N LEU A 213 9.45 8.72 -2.38
CA LEU A 213 10.33 9.74 -2.97
C LEU A 213 9.57 10.98 -3.46
N LEU A 214 8.25 10.96 -3.39
CA LEU A 214 7.43 12.10 -3.77
C LEU A 214 7.37 13.09 -2.62
N ASP A 215 7.49 14.36 -2.97
CA ASP A 215 7.44 15.40 -1.96
C ASP A 215 6.03 15.46 -1.33
N TYR A 216 4.96 15.12 -2.07
CA TYR A 216 3.57 15.14 -1.61
C TYR A 216 2.76 14.00 -2.25
N TYR A 217 1.46 13.87 -1.91
CA TYR A 217 0.64 12.81 -2.51
C TYR A 217 0.48 12.97 -4.02
N THR A 218 0.44 11.83 -4.69
CA THR A 218 0.19 11.73 -6.13
C THR A 218 -1.30 11.74 -6.41
N GLU A 219 -1.70 12.36 -7.52
CA GLU A 219 -3.08 12.27 -8.02
C GLU A 219 -3.12 11.61 -9.39
N LEU A 220 -4.01 10.62 -9.51
CA LEU A 220 -4.28 9.90 -10.74
C LEU A 220 -5.71 10.20 -11.20
N ASP A 221 -5.89 10.61 -12.44
CA ASP A 221 -7.22 10.98 -12.98
C ASP A 221 -7.86 9.83 -13.78
N ALA A 222 -7.10 9.16 -14.65
CA ALA A 222 -7.61 8.00 -15.38
C ALA A 222 -6.48 7.05 -15.84
N VAL A 223 -6.88 5.83 -16.20
CA VAL A 223 -6.00 4.83 -16.83
C VAL A 223 -6.62 4.35 -18.12
N VAL A 224 -5.82 4.35 -19.19
CA VAL A 224 -6.24 3.96 -20.54
C VAL A 224 -5.48 2.69 -20.94
N LEU A 225 -6.22 1.65 -21.31
CA LEU A 225 -5.68 0.42 -21.86
C LEU A 225 -5.85 0.44 -23.38
N HIS A 226 -4.73 0.31 -24.08
CA HIS A 226 -4.69 0.08 -25.51
C HIS A 226 -4.36 -1.39 -25.76
N GLY A 227 -5.01 -2.01 -26.75
CA GLY A 227 -4.67 -3.37 -27.14
C GLY A 227 -5.37 -3.84 -28.40
N THR A 228 -5.04 -5.04 -28.84
CA THR A 228 -5.69 -5.71 -29.98
C THR A 228 -6.54 -6.89 -29.52
N LYS A 229 -7.58 -7.25 -30.28
CA LYS A 229 -8.36 -8.47 -30.02
C LYS A 229 -7.60 -9.72 -30.41
N ASP A 230 -6.84 -9.62 -31.50
CA ASP A 230 -6.06 -10.73 -32.02
C ASP A 230 -4.70 -10.81 -31.33
N LYS A 231 -4.21 -12.04 -31.19
CA LYS A 231 -2.90 -12.31 -30.61
C LYS A 231 -1.84 -11.65 -31.48
N PRO A 232 -0.90 -10.87 -30.91
CA PRO A 232 0.18 -10.29 -31.67
C PRO A 232 0.99 -11.43 -32.32
N VAL A 233 1.10 -11.40 -33.65
CA VAL A 233 1.97 -12.31 -34.40
C VAL A 233 3.39 -11.93 -34.03
N LEU A 234 3.99 -12.69 -33.11
CA LEU A 234 5.42 -12.60 -32.84
C LEU A 234 6.12 -12.94 -34.17
N SER A 235 6.72 -11.95 -34.82
CA SER A 235 7.71 -12.22 -35.85
C SER A 235 8.86 -12.94 -35.17
N LEU A 236 8.82 -14.27 -35.20
CA LEU A 236 10.01 -15.08 -35.06
C LEU A 236 10.96 -14.56 -36.13
N LYS A 237 11.98 -13.79 -35.73
CA LYS A 237 13.19 -13.71 -36.53
C LYS A 237 13.77 -15.11 -36.52
N THR A 238 13.36 -15.92 -37.48
CA THR A 238 14.07 -17.12 -37.88
C THR A 238 15.41 -16.60 -38.40
N SER A 239 16.41 -16.48 -37.53
CA SER A 239 17.79 -16.55 -37.98
C SER A 239 17.96 -17.97 -38.50
N LEU A 240 17.78 -18.12 -39.81
CA LEU A 240 18.23 -19.27 -40.56
C LEU A 240 19.70 -19.45 -40.19
N ILE A 241 20.01 -20.56 -39.51
CA ILE A 241 21.38 -21.05 -39.41
C ILE A 241 21.70 -21.47 -40.84
N ASP A 242 22.46 -20.63 -41.54
CA ASP A 242 23.01 -20.95 -42.84
C ASP A 242 24.18 -21.92 -42.59
N MET A 243 23.90 -23.20 -42.77
CA MET A 243 24.91 -24.25 -42.88
C MET A 243 25.45 -24.16 -44.30
N ASN A 244 26.42 -23.29 -44.53
CA ASN A 244 27.41 -23.35 -45.62
C ASN A 244 28.33 -22.15 -45.47
N ASP A 245 29.49 -22.38 -44.86
CA ASP A 245 30.76 -21.74 -45.23
C ASP A 245 31.86 -22.48 -44.45
N LEU A 246 32.25 -23.62 -45.02
CA LEU A 246 33.52 -24.26 -44.77
C LEU A 246 34.40 -23.93 -45.98
N GLU A 247 35.51 -23.23 -45.77
CA GLU A 247 36.73 -23.39 -46.55
C GLU A 247 37.91 -22.69 -45.83
N ASP A 248 38.79 -23.55 -45.30
CA ASP A 248 40.27 -23.60 -45.30
C ASP A 248 41.15 -22.34 -45.07
N ASP A 249 42.02 -22.53 -44.07
CA ASP A 249 43.47 -22.25 -43.98
C ASP A 249 43.98 -20.79 -44.10
N ASP A 250 44.70 -20.29 -43.08
CA ASP A 250 46.16 -20.52 -42.87
C ASP A 250 46.88 -19.39 -42.05
N TYR A 251 47.89 -19.79 -41.24
CA TYR A 251 48.93 -18.99 -40.51
C TYR A 251 48.47 -17.98 -39.43
N GLU A 252 49.10 -17.74 -38.26
CA GLU A 252 50.40 -18.08 -37.68
C GLU A 252 50.36 -17.70 -36.17
N GLU A 253 50.96 -18.51 -35.27
CA GLU A 253 51.19 -18.16 -33.87
C GLU A 253 52.46 -17.31 -33.70
N THR A 254 52.36 -16.20 -32.96
CA THR A 254 53.50 -15.62 -32.22
C THR A 254 53.10 -15.31 -30.79
N ASP A 255 53.48 -16.24 -29.92
CA ASP A 255 54.17 -16.07 -28.63
C ASP A 255 53.66 -15.05 -27.58
N GLY A 256 53.22 -15.61 -26.44
CA GLY A 256 53.83 -15.31 -25.13
C GLY A 256 53.33 -14.11 -24.31
N CYS A 257 52.54 -14.38 -23.26
CA CYS A 257 53.06 -14.46 -21.88
C CYS A 257 51.97 -14.17 -20.82
N GLY A 258 51.74 -15.14 -19.92
CA GLY A 258 51.61 -14.81 -18.50
C GLY A 258 50.32 -15.17 -17.73
N MET A 259 49.77 -16.38 -17.88
CA MET A 259 48.79 -16.87 -16.88
C MET A 259 48.94 -18.37 -16.52
N ASP A 260 50.13 -18.95 -16.71
CA ASP A 260 50.40 -20.37 -16.41
C ASP A 260 51.14 -20.65 -15.09
N SER A 261 51.36 -19.61 -14.28
CA SER A 261 52.10 -19.75 -13.01
C SER A 261 51.23 -19.90 -11.76
N LEU A 262 49.90 -19.83 -11.87
CA LEU A 262 48.98 -20.08 -10.73
C LEU A 262 48.28 -21.45 -10.80
N ASN A 263 48.15 -22.04 -12.00
CA ASN A 263 47.52 -23.35 -12.16
C ASN A 263 48.49 -24.55 -11.98
N LYS A 264 49.81 -24.32 -12.02
CA LYS A 264 50.82 -25.39 -11.84
C LYS A 264 51.30 -25.65 -10.40
N LYS A 265 50.78 -24.91 -9.41
CA LYS A 265 51.02 -25.20 -7.97
C LYS A 265 49.85 -25.85 -7.23
N PHE A 266 48.73 -26.11 -7.92
CA PHE A 266 47.57 -26.79 -7.32
C PHE A 266 47.24 -28.16 -7.94
N SER A 267 47.99 -28.62 -8.94
CA SER A 267 47.88 -29.97 -9.48
C SER A 267 49.12 -30.79 -9.14
N SER A 268 49.04 -31.60 -8.07
CA SER A 268 49.62 -32.97 -8.02
C SER A 268 49.67 -33.61 -6.61
N THR A 269 49.18 -32.99 -5.53
CA THR A 269 49.23 -33.64 -4.19
C THR A 269 47.96 -33.54 -3.32
N ALA A 270 46.77 -33.38 -3.91
CA ALA A 270 45.51 -33.51 -3.15
C ALA A 270 44.31 -33.98 -4.00
N LEU A 271 44.46 -35.07 -4.75
CA LEU A 271 43.33 -35.86 -5.28
C LEU A 271 43.19 -37.16 -4.48
N ARG A 272 43.08 -37.03 -3.15
CA ARG A 272 42.52 -38.07 -2.29
C ARG A 272 41.21 -37.50 -1.75
N GLU A 273 40.10 -38.11 -2.17
CA GLU A 273 38.72 -37.88 -1.68
C GLU A 273 38.37 -36.38 -1.51
N GLY A 274 38.12 -35.69 -2.62
CA GLY A 274 37.43 -34.41 -2.55
C GLY A 274 36.04 -34.62 -1.95
N PRO A 275 35.60 -33.84 -0.96
CA PRO A 275 34.31 -34.06 -0.34
C PRO A 275 33.20 -33.80 -1.36
N ASN A 276 32.12 -34.58 -1.29
CA ASN A 276 31.03 -34.57 -2.27
C ASN A 276 30.33 -33.20 -2.44
N ASN A 277 30.60 -32.21 -1.59
CA ASN A 277 30.01 -30.86 -1.67
C ASN A 277 31.03 -29.74 -2.01
N GLY A 278 32.23 -30.08 -2.49
CA GLY A 278 33.23 -29.10 -2.93
C GLY A 278 33.88 -28.31 -1.78
N TYR A 279 34.29 -27.05 -2.01
CA TYR A 279 34.95 -26.24 -0.97
C TYR A 279 33.98 -25.63 0.06
N PHE A 280 32.67 -25.77 -0.12
CA PHE A 280 31.68 -25.33 0.87
C PHE A 280 31.80 -26.11 2.18
N ASP A 281 32.25 -27.37 2.14
CA ASP A 281 32.54 -28.17 3.35
C ASP A 281 33.67 -27.57 4.21
N LYS A 282 34.47 -26.65 3.65
CA LYS A 282 35.55 -25.96 4.39
C LYS A 282 35.09 -24.67 5.06
N LEU A 283 33.91 -24.16 4.72
CA LEU A 283 33.39 -22.93 5.32
C LEU A 283 32.72 -23.25 6.67
N PRO A 284 32.98 -22.46 7.72
CA PRO A 284 32.20 -22.52 8.95
C PRO A 284 30.71 -22.36 8.66
N TYR A 285 29.88 -23.05 9.46
CA TYR A 285 28.43 -23.02 9.33
C TYR A 285 27.90 -21.58 9.31
N GLU A 286 28.42 -20.72 10.17
CA GLU A 286 28.03 -19.32 10.31
C GLU A 286 28.32 -18.50 9.04
N LEU A 287 29.43 -18.78 8.35
CA LEU A 287 29.76 -18.09 7.09
C LEU A 287 28.80 -18.52 5.97
N ILE A 288 28.41 -19.79 5.92
CA ILE A 288 27.40 -20.26 4.96
C ILE A 288 26.07 -19.55 5.25
N GLN A 289 25.63 -19.49 6.51
CA GLN A 289 24.40 -18.79 6.86
C GLN A 289 24.47 -17.28 6.53
N LEU A 290 25.63 -16.64 6.72
CA LEU A 290 25.84 -15.24 6.34
C LEU A 290 25.71 -15.05 4.82
N ILE A 291 26.31 -15.91 4.01
CA ILE A 291 26.17 -15.89 2.54
C ILE A 291 24.69 -16.06 2.16
N LEU A 292 24.02 -17.05 2.75
CA LEU A 292 22.62 -17.33 2.47
C LEU A 292 21.71 -16.16 2.84
N ASN A 293 22.04 -15.35 3.85
CA ASN A 293 21.24 -14.19 4.29
C ASN A 293 21.02 -13.12 3.20
N HIS A 294 21.87 -13.08 2.17
CA HIS A 294 21.73 -12.16 1.04
C HIS A 294 20.80 -12.66 -0.07
N LEU A 295 20.38 -13.92 -0.03
CA LEU A 295 19.53 -14.51 -1.07
C LEU A 295 18.05 -14.16 -0.87
N THR A 296 17.32 -14.03 -1.98
CA THR A 296 15.85 -13.95 -1.92
C THR A 296 15.26 -15.32 -1.59
N LEU A 297 14.01 -15.36 -1.14
CA LEU A 297 13.32 -16.62 -0.83
C LEU A 297 13.29 -17.60 -2.04
N PRO A 298 12.95 -17.18 -3.27
CA PRO A 298 13.06 -18.06 -4.44
C PRO A 298 14.47 -18.56 -4.70
N ASP A 299 15.49 -17.72 -4.51
CA ASP A 299 16.89 -18.12 -4.73
C ASP A 299 17.34 -19.15 -3.69
N LEU A 300 16.94 -19.01 -2.42
CA LEU A 300 17.12 -20.04 -1.40
C LEU A 300 16.47 -21.36 -1.80
N CYS A 301 15.22 -21.31 -2.27
CA CYS A 301 14.50 -22.50 -2.70
C CYS A 301 15.17 -23.20 -3.90
N ARG A 302 15.76 -22.44 -4.83
CA ARG A 302 16.55 -23.00 -5.94
C ARG A 302 17.88 -23.57 -5.46
N LEU A 303 18.59 -22.84 -4.60
CA LEU A 303 19.88 -23.28 -4.05
C LEU A 303 19.74 -24.57 -3.24
N ALA A 304 18.65 -24.73 -2.49
CA ALA A 304 18.33 -25.93 -1.74
C ALA A 304 18.20 -27.20 -2.62
N GLN A 305 18.03 -27.05 -3.94
CA GLN A 305 17.90 -28.18 -4.88
C GLN A 305 19.24 -28.63 -5.47
N THR A 306 20.34 -27.94 -5.15
CA THR A 306 21.64 -28.18 -5.79
C THR A 306 22.42 -29.34 -5.16
N CYS A 307 22.52 -29.41 -3.84
CA CYS A 307 23.18 -30.49 -3.11
C CYS A 307 22.62 -30.66 -1.70
N LYS A 308 22.95 -31.78 -1.05
CA LYS A 308 22.45 -32.10 0.30
C LYS A 308 22.91 -31.11 1.37
N LEU A 309 24.17 -30.66 1.31
CA LEU A 309 24.70 -29.66 2.25
C LEU A 309 23.91 -28.35 2.16
N LEU A 310 23.80 -27.77 0.96
CA LEU A 310 23.08 -26.52 0.75
C LEU A 310 21.57 -26.66 1.02
N ASN A 311 20.99 -27.85 0.76
CA ASN A 311 19.63 -28.15 1.18
C ASN A 311 19.45 -27.98 2.69
N GLN A 312 20.33 -28.57 3.51
CA GLN A 312 20.28 -28.48 4.97
C GLN A 312 20.37 -27.02 5.43
N HIS A 313 21.35 -26.27 4.90
CA HIS A 313 21.52 -24.86 5.29
C HIS A 313 20.37 -23.96 4.82
N CYS A 314 19.87 -24.15 3.59
CA CYS A 314 18.75 -23.36 3.06
C CYS A 314 17.41 -23.71 3.71
N CYS A 315 17.27 -24.90 4.29
CA CYS A 315 16.08 -25.32 5.02
C CYS A 315 16.15 -24.99 6.52
N ASP A 316 17.26 -24.39 6.98
CA ASP A 316 17.45 -24.07 8.39
C ASP A 316 16.43 -23.01 8.86
N PRO A 317 15.66 -23.28 9.93
CA PRO A 317 14.64 -22.35 10.43
C PRO A 317 15.16 -20.96 10.82
N LEU A 318 16.45 -20.83 11.18
CA LEU A 318 17.06 -19.53 11.49
C LEU A 318 17.04 -18.57 10.29
N GLN A 319 16.95 -19.09 9.06
CA GLN A 319 16.84 -18.29 7.86
C GLN A 319 15.46 -17.66 7.66
N TYR A 320 14.46 -18.13 8.41
CA TYR A 320 13.04 -17.81 8.22
C TYR A 320 12.42 -17.03 9.40
N ILE A 321 13.22 -16.60 10.38
CA ILE A 321 12.73 -15.85 11.56
C ILE A 321 11.85 -14.66 11.14
N HIS A 322 12.24 -13.92 10.09
CA HIS A 322 11.40 -12.93 9.44
C HIS A 322 11.06 -13.39 8.02
N LEU A 323 9.81 -13.77 7.80
CA LEU A 323 9.33 -14.32 6.53
C LEU A 323 8.38 -13.32 5.85
N ASN A 324 8.89 -12.65 4.82
CA ASN A 324 8.09 -11.76 3.97
C ASN A 324 7.63 -12.47 2.71
N LEU A 325 6.33 -12.78 2.62
CA LEU A 325 5.72 -13.44 1.47
C LEU A 325 4.95 -12.44 0.57
N GLN A 326 4.67 -11.22 1.03
CA GLN A 326 4.00 -10.19 0.25
C GLN A 326 4.61 -9.97 -1.15
N PRO A 327 5.95 -9.95 -1.37
CA PRO A 327 6.52 -9.80 -2.72
C PRO A 327 6.10 -10.87 -3.72
N TYR A 328 5.62 -12.01 -3.23
CA TYR A 328 5.23 -13.18 -4.01
C TYR A 328 3.72 -13.42 -3.96
N TRP A 329 2.93 -12.45 -3.50
CA TRP A 329 1.49 -12.55 -3.27
C TRP A 329 0.72 -13.25 -4.41
N ALA A 330 1.10 -12.96 -5.66
CA ALA A 330 0.48 -13.51 -6.87
C ALA A 330 0.76 -15.01 -7.12
N LYS A 331 1.76 -15.59 -6.45
CA LYS A 331 2.22 -16.98 -6.62
C LYS A 331 1.93 -17.86 -5.41
N LEU A 332 1.45 -17.27 -4.32
CA LEU A 332 1.19 -18.01 -3.08
C LEU A 332 -0.12 -18.77 -3.18
N ASN A 333 -0.03 -20.03 -2.79
CA ASN A 333 -1.14 -20.98 -2.68
C ASN A 333 -0.86 -22.00 -1.57
N ASP A 334 -1.83 -22.87 -1.27
CA ASP A 334 -1.69 -23.93 -0.26
C ASP A 334 -0.43 -24.79 -0.44
N ILE A 335 -0.10 -25.15 -1.68
CA ILE A 335 1.07 -25.98 -2.00
C ILE A 335 2.37 -25.24 -1.64
N SER A 336 2.46 -23.95 -1.97
CA SER A 336 3.63 -23.14 -1.64
C SER A 336 3.81 -22.97 -0.12
N LEU A 337 2.71 -22.85 0.64
CA LEU A 337 2.76 -22.77 2.10
C LEU A 337 3.19 -24.11 2.70
N GLU A 338 2.66 -25.23 2.19
CA GLU A 338 3.02 -26.58 2.61
C GLU A 338 4.52 -26.87 2.38
N PHE A 339 5.06 -26.45 1.24
CA PHE A 339 6.49 -26.61 0.95
C PHE A 339 7.40 -25.79 1.88
N LEU A 340 6.95 -24.62 2.31
CA LEU A 340 7.69 -23.77 3.25
C LEU A 340 7.55 -24.24 4.70
N GLN A 341 6.44 -24.87 5.04
CA GLN A 341 6.05 -25.24 6.40
C GLN A 341 7.18 -25.89 7.24
N PRO A 342 7.96 -26.87 6.74
CA PRO A 342 9.03 -27.51 7.55
C PRO A 342 10.15 -26.56 7.99
N ARG A 343 10.32 -25.43 7.29
CA ARG A 343 11.38 -24.44 7.53
C ARG A 343 10.92 -23.31 8.46
N CYS A 344 9.63 -23.26 8.78
CA CYS A 344 8.99 -22.11 9.39
C CYS A 344 8.76 -22.26 10.90
N THR A 345 9.43 -23.19 11.57
CA THR A 345 9.22 -23.49 12.99
C THR A 345 9.65 -22.37 13.94
N LEU A 346 10.53 -21.46 13.51
CA LEU A 346 11.04 -20.32 14.31
C LEU A 346 10.61 -18.95 13.74
N VAL A 347 9.58 -18.92 12.88
CA VAL A 347 9.10 -17.65 12.30
C VAL A 347 8.50 -16.80 13.41
N GLN A 348 9.05 -15.61 13.59
CA GLN A 348 8.52 -14.61 14.51
C GLN A 348 7.73 -13.54 13.78
N TRP A 349 8.15 -13.15 12.58
CA TRP A 349 7.45 -12.15 11.76
C TRP A 349 6.99 -12.80 10.46
N LEU A 350 5.69 -12.72 10.19
CA LEU A 350 5.08 -13.22 8.96
C LEU A 350 4.31 -12.12 8.24
N ASN A 351 4.62 -11.90 6.96
CA ASN A 351 3.85 -11.00 6.12
C ASN A 351 3.23 -11.75 4.94
N LEU A 352 1.90 -11.81 4.95
CA LEU A 352 1.03 -12.42 3.94
C LEU A 352 0.11 -11.37 3.30
N SER A 353 0.46 -10.08 3.39
CA SER A 353 -0.34 -9.00 2.82
C SER A 353 -0.55 -9.18 1.31
N TRP A 354 -1.72 -8.74 0.83
CA TRP A 354 -2.18 -8.78 -0.56
C TRP A 354 -2.47 -10.18 -1.11
N THR A 355 -2.58 -11.18 -0.25
CA THR A 355 -2.83 -12.55 -0.65
C THR A 355 -4.32 -12.89 -0.65
N GLY A 356 -4.72 -13.93 -1.41
CA GLY A 356 -6.03 -14.54 -1.24
C GLY A 356 -7.15 -14.07 -2.17
N ASN A 357 -6.93 -13.07 -3.02
CA ASN A 357 -7.96 -12.51 -3.94
C ASN A 357 -8.50 -13.50 -5.00
N ARG A 358 -8.14 -14.78 -4.92
CA ARG A 358 -8.21 -15.77 -6.01
C ARG A 358 -8.39 -17.22 -5.54
N GLY A 359 -8.72 -17.42 -4.26
CA GLY A 359 -8.93 -18.77 -3.70
C GLY A 359 -7.68 -19.66 -3.60
N PHE A 360 -6.48 -19.11 -3.81
CA PHE A 360 -5.25 -19.88 -3.81
C PHE A 360 -4.79 -20.32 -2.42
N ILE A 361 -5.06 -19.50 -1.41
CA ILE A 361 -4.82 -19.85 -0.01
C ILE A 361 -6.17 -20.16 0.61
N SER A 362 -6.37 -21.41 1.00
CA SER A 362 -7.55 -21.84 1.72
C SER A 362 -7.37 -21.65 3.22
N VAL A 363 -8.49 -21.62 3.95
CA VAL A 363 -8.49 -21.64 5.43
C VAL A 363 -7.72 -22.85 5.96
N ALA A 364 -7.83 -24.00 5.29
CA ALA A 364 -7.14 -25.22 5.68
C ALA A 364 -5.63 -25.12 5.47
N GLY A 365 -5.17 -24.56 4.35
CA GLY A 365 -3.75 -24.30 4.08
C GLY A 365 -3.16 -23.32 5.08
N PHE A 366 -3.87 -22.21 5.33
CA PHE A 366 -3.48 -21.23 6.34
C PHE A 366 -3.42 -21.83 7.75
N SER A 367 -4.42 -22.63 8.13
CA SER A 367 -4.46 -23.34 9.42
C SER A 367 -3.26 -24.27 9.59
N ARG A 368 -2.95 -25.10 8.59
CA ARG A 368 -1.79 -26.00 8.64
C ARG A 368 -0.48 -25.24 8.80
N PHE A 369 -0.34 -24.10 8.13
CA PHE A 369 0.84 -23.26 8.24
C PHE A 369 0.99 -22.63 9.63
N LEU A 370 -0.09 -22.03 10.17
CA LEU A 370 -0.08 -21.47 11.52
C LEU A 370 0.08 -22.53 12.62
N LYS A 371 -0.30 -23.78 12.38
CA LYS A 371 0.00 -24.89 13.30
C LYS A 371 1.50 -25.10 13.55
N VAL A 372 2.35 -24.71 12.60
CA VAL A 372 3.80 -24.89 12.72
C VAL A 372 4.51 -23.65 13.24
N CYS A 373 4.11 -22.47 12.79
CA CYS A 373 4.80 -21.22 13.16
C CYS A 373 4.10 -20.40 14.25
N GLY A 374 2.81 -20.66 14.52
CA GLY A 374 1.96 -19.76 15.30
C GLY A 374 2.49 -19.46 16.71
N SER A 375 3.04 -20.45 17.40
CA SER A 375 3.51 -20.29 18.79
C SER A 375 4.64 -19.28 18.94
N GLU A 376 5.46 -19.11 17.89
CA GLU A 376 6.59 -18.19 17.86
C GLU A 376 6.24 -16.82 17.27
N LEU A 377 5.05 -16.68 16.64
CA LEU A 377 4.68 -15.44 15.96
C LEU A 377 4.50 -14.28 16.95
N VAL A 378 5.24 -13.20 16.65
CA VAL A 378 5.19 -11.91 17.34
C VAL A 378 4.54 -10.85 16.44
N ARG A 379 4.73 -10.93 15.12
CA ARG A 379 4.18 -9.98 14.14
C ARG A 379 3.52 -10.71 12.98
N LEU A 380 2.28 -10.32 12.68
CA LEU A 380 1.48 -10.86 11.59
C LEU A 380 0.87 -9.73 10.75
N GLU A 381 1.36 -9.59 9.52
CA GLU A 381 0.91 -8.59 8.55
C GLU A 381 0.01 -9.26 7.51
N LEU A 382 -1.27 -8.88 7.48
CA LEU A 382 -2.31 -9.45 6.64
C LEU A 382 -3.09 -8.39 5.86
N SER A 383 -2.51 -7.22 5.63
CA SER A 383 -3.16 -6.12 4.90
C SER A 383 -3.72 -6.58 3.56
N CYS A 384 -4.97 -6.21 3.26
CA CYS A 384 -5.67 -6.56 2.01
C CYS A 384 -5.65 -8.07 1.69
N SER A 385 -5.82 -8.91 2.71
CA SER A 385 -5.85 -10.38 2.52
C SER A 385 -7.28 -10.88 2.39
N HIS A 386 -7.76 -11.08 1.15
CA HIS A 386 -9.18 -11.38 0.89
C HIS A 386 -9.58 -12.84 1.15
N PHE A 387 -8.63 -13.73 1.49
CA PHE A 387 -8.95 -15.12 1.90
C PHE A 387 -9.42 -15.23 3.35
N LEU A 388 -9.25 -14.17 4.15
CA LEU A 388 -9.54 -14.20 5.57
C LEU A 388 -11.05 -14.29 5.83
N ASN A 389 -11.41 -15.10 6.83
CA ASN A 389 -12.76 -15.21 7.37
C ASN A 389 -12.70 -15.35 8.90
N GLU A 390 -13.86 -15.59 9.52
CA GLU A 390 -13.96 -15.79 10.97
C GLU A 390 -13.06 -16.91 11.49
N THR A 391 -13.08 -18.07 10.84
CA THR A 391 -12.24 -19.22 11.21
C THR A 391 -10.75 -18.87 11.16
N CYS A 392 -10.30 -18.05 10.20
CA CYS A 392 -8.91 -17.59 10.17
C CYS A 392 -8.54 -16.79 11.43
N LEU A 393 -9.40 -15.88 11.90
CA LEU A 393 -9.14 -15.09 13.11
C LEU A 393 -9.25 -15.92 14.38
N GLU A 394 -10.16 -16.90 14.41
CA GLU A 394 -10.21 -17.89 15.48
C GLU A 394 -8.89 -18.66 15.60
N ILE A 395 -8.39 -19.20 14.48
CA ILE A 395 -7.09 -19.89 14.44
C ILE A 395 -5.97 -18.96 14.90
N ILE A 396 -5.90 -17.72 14.41
CA ILE A 396 -4.86 -16.77 14.87
C ILE A 396 -4.94 -16.60 16.39
N SER A 397 -6.15 -16.45 16.94
CA SER A 397 -6.37 -16.26 18.38
C SER A 397 -5.95 -17.46 19.24
N GLU A 398 -6.04 -18.68 18.71
CA GLU A 398 -5.70 -19.91 19.42
C GLU A 398 -4.24 -20.33 19.23
N MET A 399 -3.69 -20.07 18.05
CA MET A 399 -2.38 -20.56 17.63
C MET A 399 -1.25 -19.57 17.88
N CYS A 400 -1.56 -18.27 18.03
CA CYS A 400 -0.56 -17.19 18.13
C CYS A 400 -0.63 -16.46 19.49
N PRO A 401 -0.39 -17.13 20.63
CA PRO A 401 -0.55 -16.53 21.95
C PRO A 401 0.45 -15.39 22.24
N ASN A 402 1.60 -15.39 21.55
CA ASN A 402 2.68 -14.40 21.73
C ASN A 402 2.58 -13.20 20.78
N LEU A 403 1.48 -13.08 20.02
CA LEU A 403 1.32 -12.04 19.01
C LEU A 403 1.25 -10.65 19.65
N GLN A 404 2.12 -9.76 19.18
CA GLN A 404 2.22 -8.38 19.65
C GLN A 404 1.82 -7.37 18.57
N ASP A 405 1.91 -7.73 17.30
CA ASP A 405 1.63 -6.85 16.17
C ASP A 405 0.73 -7.54 15.16
N LEU A 406 -0.48 -7.01 14.96
CA LEU A 406 -1.47 -7.52 14.03
C LEU A 406 -1.98 -6.40 13.11
N ASN A 407 -1.79 -6.59 11.81
CA ASN A 407 -2.30 -5.67 10.80
C ASN A 407 -3.35 -6.35 9.91
N LEU A 408 -4.58 -5.86 9.98
CA LEU A 408 -5.73 -6.28 9.19
C LEU A 408 -6.27 -5.14 8.31
N SER A 409 -5.44 -4.16 7.98
CA SER A 409 -5.82 -3.01 7.16
C SER A 409 -6.46 -3.45 5.84
N SER A 410 -7.56 -2.81 5.47
CA SER A 410 -8.31 -3.05 4.24
C SER A 410 -8.78 -4.51 4.05
N CYS A 411 -8.94 -5.27 5.14
CA CYS A 411 -9.62 -6.57 5.13
C CYS A 411 -11.15 -6.39 5.24
N ASP A 412 -11.75 -5.71 4.26
CA ASP A 412 -13.18 -5.32 4.25
C ASP A 412 -14.16 -6.50 4.03
N LYS A 413 -13.64 -7.66 3.61
CA LYS A 413 -14.42 -8.90 3.45
C LYS A 413 -14.57 -9.71 4.72
N LEU A 414 -13.81 -9.41 5.77
CA LEU A 414 -13.97 -10.08 7.05
C LEU A 414 -15.37 -9.81 7.64
N PRO A 415 -16.08 -10.84 8.11
CA PRO A 415 -17.35 -10.65 8.80
C PRO A 415 -17.12 -9.94 10.14
N PRO A 416 -18.02 -9.04 10.57
CA PRO A 416 -17.84 -8.27 11.81
C PRO A 416 -17.62 -9.11 13.08
N GLN A 417 -18.23 -10.29 13.14
CA GLN A 417 -18.14 -11.20 14.29
C GLN A 417 -16.70 -11.73 14.50
N ALA A 418 -15.92 -11.83 13.42
CA ALA A 418 -14.55 -12.35 13.45
C ALA A 418 -13.63 -11.53 14.36
N PHE A 419 -13.88 -10.22 14.48
CA PHE A 419 -13.03 -9.32 15.28
C PHE A 419 -13.12 -9.61 16.79
N ASN A 420 -14.14 -10.31 17.27
CA ASN A 420 -14.24 -10.73 18.68
C ASN A 420 -13.09 -11.64 19.11
N HIS A 421 -12.53 -12.44 18.20
CA HIS A 421 -11.43 -13.35 18.50
C HIS A 421 -10.14 -12.61 18.86
N ILE A 422 -9.96 -11.36 18.40
CA ILE A 422 -8.79 -10.54 18.70
C ILE A 422 -8.68 -10.27 20.20
N ALA A 423 -9.79 -10.23 20.93
CA ALA A 423 -9.80 -10.00 22.38
C ALA A 423 -9.04 -11.08 23.18
N LYS A 424 -8.84 -12.27 22.61
CA LYS A 424 -8.03 -13.34 23.21
C LYS A 424 -6.51 -13.06 23.12
N LEU A 425 -6.08 -12.16 22.25
CA LEU A 425 -4.68 -11.79 22.03
C LEU A 425 -4.24 -10.66 22.99
N CYS A 426 -4.22 -10.95 24.30
CA CYS A 426 -3.98 -9.95 25.34
C CYS A 426 -2.59 -9.28 25.30
N GLY A 427 -1.62 -9.89 24.61
CA GLY A 427 -0.26 -9.37 24.44
C GLY A 427 -0.09 -8.30 23.35
N LEU A 428 -1.17 -7.92 22.65
CA LEU A 428 -1.09 -6.97 21.53
C LEU A 428 -0.55 -5.60 21.96
N ARG A 429 0.47 -5.14 21.24
CA ARG A 429 1.08 -3.82 21.32
C ARG A 429 0.72 -2.95 20.11
N ARG A 430 0.47 -3.55 18.95
CA ARG A 430 0.08 -2.86 17.73
C ARG A 430 -1.09 -3.57 17.08
N LEU A 431 -2.14 -2.79 16.80
CA LEU A 431 -3.33 -3.26 16.11
C LEU A 431 -3.75 -2.26 15.03
N VAL A 432 -3.76 -2.69 13.78
CA VAL A 432 -4.17 -1.86 12.63
C VAL A 432 -5.44 -2.43 12.03
N LEU A 433 -6.53 -1.67 12.16
CA LEU A 433 -7.88 -2.02 11.67
C LEU A 433 -8.39 -1.04 10.62
N TYR A 434 -7.50 -0.24 10.01
CA TYR A 434 -7.86 0.72 8.98
C TYR A 434 -8.77 0.09 7.91
N ARG A 435 -9.91 0.74 7.62
CA ARG A 435 -10.89 0.31 6.63
C ARG A 435 -11.36 -1.14 6.82
N THR A 436 -11.71 -1.50 8.05
CA THR A 436 -12.35 -2.77 8.39
C THR A 436 -13.80 -2.57 8.86
N LYS A 437 -14.51 -3.69 9.04
CA LYS A 437 -15.89 -3.75 9.54
C LYS A 437 -15.96 -4.15 11.03
N VAL A 438 -14.96 -3.77 11.82
CA VAL A 438 -14.98 -4.02 13.26
C VAL A 438 -16.16 -3.30 13.91
N GLU A 439 -16.98 -4.05 14.65
CA GLU A 439 -18.09 -3.53 15.44
C GLU A 439 -17.60 -2.91 16.76
N GLN A 440 -18.36 -1.94 17.28
CA GLN A 440 -18.05 -1.27 18.54
C GLN A 440 -17.92 -2.25 19.71
N THR A 441 -18.81 -3.24 19.84
CA THR A 441 -18.80 -4.24 20.91
C THR A 441 -17.54 -5.12 20.89
N ALA A 442 -17.12 -5.55 19.69
CA ALA A 442 -15.88 -6.29 19.49
C ALA A 442 -14.67 -5.44 19.88
N LEU A 443 -14.61 -4.19 19.42
CA LEU A 443 -13.52 -3.27 19.74
C LEU A 443 -13.43 -2.99 21.26
N LEU A 444 -14.56 -2.77 21.93
CA LEU A 444 -14.60 -2.57 23.38
C LEU A 444 -14.03 -3.78 24.12
N SER A 445 -14.35 -4.99 23.65
CA SER A 445 -13.80 -6.24 24.20
C SER A 445 -12.29 -6.29 24.01
N VAL A 446 -11.80 -5.99 22.79
CA VAL A 446 -10.36 -5.93 22.51
C VAL A 446 -9.64 -4.94 23.43
N LEU A 447 -10.16 -3.72 23.57
CA LEU A 447 -9.58 -2.67 24.42
C LEU A 447 -9.60 -3.03 25.91
N ASN A 448 -10.57 -3.83 26.36
CA ASN A 448 -10.65 -4.26 27.74
C ASN A 448 -9.54 -5.27 28.11
N PHE A 449 -9.12 -6.13 27.16
CA PHE A 449 -8.14 -7.18 27.40
C PHE A 449 -6.73 -6.85 26.90
N CYS A 450 -6.57 -5.99 25.89
CA CYS A 450 -5.29 -5.62 25.29
C CYS A 450 -4.73 -4.32 25.90
N SER A 451 -4.39 -4.33 27.18
CA SER A 451 -3.90 -3.14 27.90
C SER A 451 -2.46 -2.72 27.55
N GLU A 452 -1.72 -3.60 26.87
CA GLU A 452 -0.34 -3.35 26.41
C GLU A 452 -0.25 -2.57 25.09
N LEU A 453 -1.38 -2.15 24.53
CA LEU A 453 -1.45 -1.41 23.28
C LEU A 453 -0.63 -0.10 23.33
N GLN A 454 0.23 0.04 22.32
CA GLN A 454 1.07 1.20 22.04
C GLN A 454 0.66 1.88 20.73
N HIS A 455 0.15 1.11 19.77
CA HIS A 455 -0.24 1.60 18.45
C HIS A 455 -1.62 1.07 18.08
N LEU A 456 -2.57 1.97 17.82
CA LEU A 456 -3.91 1.62 17.41
C LEU A 456 -4.35 2.47 16.21
N SER A 457 -4.79 1.82 15.13
CA SER A 457 -5.39 2.49 13.97
C SER A 457 -6.81 2.01 13.74
N LEU A 458 -7.76 2.96 13.80
CA LEU A 458 -9.20 2.78 13.59
C LEU A 458 -9.70 3.62 12.41
N GLY A 459 -8.77 4.11 11.57
CA GLY A 459 -9.09 5.00 10.48
C GLY A 459 -10.11 4.40 9.51
N SER A 460 -11.17 5.15 9.21
CA SER A 460 -12.24 4.72 8.30
C SER A 460 -12.93 3.39 8.68
N CYS A 461 -12.99 3.02 9.96
CA CYS A 461 -13.85 1.95 10.45
C CYS A 461 -15.33 2.39 10.43
N VAL A 462 -16.15 1.73 9.62
CA VAL A 462 -17.52 2.19 9.30
C VAL A 462 -18.60 1.69 10.26
N MET A 463 -18.31 0.70 11.11
CA MET A 463 -19.28 0.07 12.03
C MET A 463 -19.12 0.49 13.50
N ILE A 464 -18.32 1.53 13.77
CA ILE A 464 -18.21 2.13 15.11
C ILE A 464 -19.21 3.29 15.18
N GLU A 465 -20.11 3.24 16.15
CA GLU A 465 -21.22 4.19 16.29
C GLU A 465 -20.83 5.39 17.15
N ASP A 466 -20.21 5.14 18.30
CA ASP A 466 -19.83 6.14 19.30
C ASP A 466 -18.33 6.05 19.60
N TYR A 467 -17.59 7.03 19.08
CA TYR A 467 -16.14 7.11 19.29
C TYR A 467 -15.76 7.71 20.63
N ASP A 468 -16.65 8.41 21.34
CA ASP A 468 -16.37 8.91 22.69
C ASP A 468 -16.31 7.74 23.69
N VAL A 469 -17.19 6.75 23.54
CA VAL A 469 -17.14 5.52 24.34
C VAL A 469 -15.84 4.74 24.08
N ILE A 470 -15.42 4.64 22.81
CA ILE A 470 -14.14 4.03 22.44
C ILE A 470 -12.98 4.83 23.05
N ALA A 471 -12.99 6.15 22.92
CA ALA A 471 -11.99 7.06 23.46
C ALA A 471 -11.87 6.96 24.99
N SER A 472 -13.00 6.88 25.71
CA SER A 472 -13.03 6.66 27.16
C SER A 472 -12.42 5.33 27.55
N MET A 473 -12.74 4.25 26.83
CA MET A 473 -12.14 2.94 27.09
C MET A 473 -10.63 2.90 26.79
N ILE A 474 -10.20 3.53 25.69
CA ILE A 474 -8.77 3.71 25.39
C ILE A 474 -8.10 4.48 26.54
N GLY A 475 -8.68 5.62 26.93
CA GLY A 475 -8.19 6.46 28.01
C GLY A 475 -8.10 5.70 29.34
N ALA A 476 -9.07 4.83 29.65
CA ALA A 476 -9.10 4.05 30.88
C ALA A 476 -8.11 2.88 30.91
N LYS A 477 -7.91 2.19 29.77
CA LYS A 477 -7.18 0.90 29.72
C LYS A 477 -5.81 0.97 29.06
N CYS A 478 -5.65 1.74 27.99
CA CYS A 478 -4.47 1.74 27.12
C CYS A 478 -3.45 2.83 27.54
N LYS A 479 -2.91 2.71 28.76
CA LYS A 479 -2.02 3.74 29.35
C LYS A 479 -0.64 3.84 28.66
N LYS A 480 -0.27 2.84 27.87
CA LYS A 480 0.99 2.78 27.11
C LYS A 480 0.86 3.28 25.68
N LEU A 481 -0.31 3.80 25.29
CA LEU A 481 -0.59 4.22 23.93
C LEU A 481 0.32 5.39 23.52
N ARG A 482 1.03 5.20 22.40
CA ARG A 482 1.91 6.19 21.77
C ARG A 482 1.32 6.72 20.47
N THR A 483 0.59 5.91 19.72
CA THR A 483 0.03 6.34 18.45
C THR A 483 -1.42 5.94 18.31
N LEU A 484 -2.27 6.90 17.93
CA LEU A 484 -3.69 6.68 17.74
C LEU A 484 -4.15 7.33 16.43
N ASP A 485 -4.66 6.50 15.53
CA ASP A 485 -5.22 6.95 14.26
C ASP A 485 -6.75 6.84 14.28
N LEU A 486 -7.40 8.00 14.31
CA LEU A 486 -8.85 8.21 14.27
C LEU A 486 -9.28 8.96 13.00
N TRP A 487 -8.56 8.77 11.89
CA TRP A 487 -8.92 9.37 10.61
C TRP A 487 -10.36 9.00 10.23
N ARG A 488 -11.22 10.00 10.06
CA ARG A 488 -12.65 9.88 9.74
C ARG A 488 -13.53 9.22 10.78
N CYS A 489 -13.22 9.43 12.04
CA CYS A 489 -14.13 9.08 13.12
C CYS A 489 -15.27 10.11 13.19
N LYS A 490 -16.42 9.79 12.58
CA LYS A 490 -17.51 10.74 12.32
C LYS A 490 -18.20 11.33 13.56
N ASN A 491 -18.06 10.67 14.71
CA ASN A 491 -18.82 10.96 15.93
C ASN A 491 -17.93 11.13 17.18
N ILE A 492 -16.65 11.47 17.04
CA ILE A 492 -15.81 11.81 18.19
C ILE A 492 -16.01 13.28 18.59
N THR A 493 -16.27 13.56 19.86
CA THR A 493 -16.50 14.91 20.37
C THR A 493 -15.38 15.38 21.31
N GLU A 494 -15.50 16.58 21.84
CA GLU A 494 -14.61 17.10 22.87
C GLU A 494 -14.51 16.23 24.11
N ASN A 495 -15.55 15.44 24.43
CA ASN A 495 -15.55 14.53 25.58
C ASN A 495 -14.59 13.37 25.33
N GLY A 496 -14.67 12.71 24.17
CA GLY A 496 -13.71 11.67 23.79
C GLY A 496 -12.28 12.19 23.76
N ILE A 497 -12.06 13.41 23.23
CA ILE A 497 -10.73 14.04 23.26
C ILE A 497 -10.24 14.29 24.69
N ALA A 498 -11.11 14.73 25.61
CA ALA A 498 -10.74 14.94 27.00
C ALA A 498 -10.35 13.63 27.71
N GLU A 499 -11.06 12.53 27.44
CA GLU A 499 -10.74 11.21 27.97
C GLU A 499 -9.40 10.68 27.42
N LEU A 500 -9.13 10.85 26.12
CA LEU A 500 -7.85 10.47 25.52
C LEU A 500 -6.69 11.29 26.09
N ALA A 501 -6.86 12.62 26.15
CA ALA A 501 -5.82 13.54 26.60
C ALA A 501 -5.43 13.30 28.07
N SER A 502 -6.42 13.01 28.93
CA SER A 502 -6.17 12.68 30.34
C SER A 502 -5.69 11.24 30.56
N GLY A 503 -6.15 10.30 29.73
CA GLY A 503 -5.90 8.88 29.87
C GLY A 503 -4.58 8.39 29.27
N CYS A 504 -4.10 9.02 28.20
CA CYS A 504 -2.96 8.57 27.39
C CYS A 504 -1.84 9.63 27.29
N PRO A 505 -1.14 9.97 28.39
CA PRO A 505 -0.12 11.04 28.41
C PRO A 505 1.17 10.72 27.63
N LEU A 506 1.33 9.47 27.17
CA LEU A 506 2.48 9.02 26.38
C LEU A 506 2.25 9.15 24.87
N LEU A 507 1.14 9.76 24.45
CA LEU A 507 0.81 9.90 23.04
C LEU A 507 1.83 10.80 22.31
N GLU A 508 2.36 10.28 21.21
CA GLU A 508 3.34 10.90 20.34
C GLU A 508 2.76 11.17 18.94
N GLU A 509 1.78 10.39 18.49
CA GLU A 509 1.13 10.56 17.20
C GLU A 509 -0.39 10.45 17.34
N LEU A 510 -1.09 11.46 16.81
CA LEU A 510 -2.55 11.50 16.84
C LEU A 510 -3.09 12.00 15.50
N ASP A 511 -3.89 11.17 14.85
CA ASP A 511 -4.61 11.53 13.63
C ASP A 511 -6.10 11.76 13.95
N LEU A 512 -6.54 13.01 13.84
CA LEU A 512 -7.94 13.46 13.98
C LEU A 512 -8.45 14.05 12.66
N GLY A 513 -7.85 13.65 11.53
CA GLY A 513 -8.24 14.11 10.21
C GLY A 513 -9.68 13.73 9.89
N TRP A 514 -10.43 14.67 9.30
CA TRP A 514 -11.82 14.49 8.87
C TRP A 514 -12.78 14.07 10.00
N CYS A 515 -12.62 14.63 11.19
CA CYS A 515 -13.53 14.48 12.35
C CYS A 515 -14.44 15.72 12.47
N PRO A 516 -15.58 15.81 11.75
CA PRO A 516 -16.34 17.05 11.55
C PRO A 516 -17.01 17.61 12.81
N THR A 517 -17.16 16.78 13.85
CA THR A 517 -17.77 17.11 15.15
C THR A 517 -16.83 17.90 16.06
N LEU A 518 -15.51 17.85 15.82
CA LEU A 518 -14.54 18.57 16.64
C LEU A 518 -14.53 20.07 16.31
N GLN A 519 -14.63 20.89 17.36
CA GLN A 519 -14.72 22.33 17.24
C GLN A 519 -13.75 23.03 18.18
N SER A 520 -12.96 23.97 17.66
CA SER A 520 -12.08 24.83 18.46
C SER A 520 -12.81 25.51 19.64
N GLY A 521 -14.05 25.95 19.43
CA GLY A 521 -14.86 26.64 20.45
C GLY A 521 -15.15 25.83 21.72
N THR A 522 -15.02 24.50 21.69
CA THR A 522 -15.15 23.65 22.89
C THR A 522 -13.86 23.58 23.71
N GLY A 523 -12.74 24.09 23.15
CA GLY A 523 -11.42 24.02 23.74
C GLY A 523 -10.77 22.63 23.67
N CYS A 524 -11.27 21.72 22.82
CA CYS A 524 -10.76 20.35 22.73
C CYS A 524 -9.29 20.30 22.28
N PHE A 525 -8.90 21.09 21.27
CA PHE A 525 -7.52 21.13 20.77
C PHE A 525 -6.56 21.79 21.78
N ALA A 526 -6.97 22.89 22.41
CA ALA A 526 -6.20 23.50 23.50
C ALA A 526 -5.98 22.56 24.68
N ARG A 527 -7.01 21.80 25.08
CA ARG A 527 -6.90 20.80 26.15
C ARG A 527 -5.92 19.68 25.77
N LEU A 528 -6.06 19.16 24.55
CA LEU A 528 -5.16 18.15 23.99
C LEU A 528 -3.71 18.65 24.04
N ALA A 529 -3.44 19.86 23.58
CA ALA A 529 -2.11 20.45 23.58
C ALA A 529 -1.50 20.50 25.00
N ARG A 530 -2.26 20.96 25.99
CA ARG A 530 -1.79 21.09 27.39
C ARG A 530 -1.53 19.75 28.07
N GLN A 531 -2.23 18.68 27.68
CA GLN A 531 -2.17 17.38 28.34
C GLN A 531 -1.27 16.37 27.61
N LEU A 532 -0.90 16.63 26.35
CA LEU A 532 -0.05 15.75 25.53
C LEU A 532 1.26 16.44 25.13
N PRO A 533 2.19 16.71 26.08
CA PRO A 533 3.44 17.43 25.79
C PRO A 533 4.44 16.63 24.94
N ASN A 534 4.25 15.31 24.83
CA ASN A 534 5.12 14.42 24.05
C ASN A 534 4.70 14.30 22.57
N LEU A 535 3.67 15.03 22.15
CA LEU A 535 3.15 14.94 20.79
C LEU A 535 4.21 15.37 19.78
N GLN A 536 4.51 14.46 18.86
CA GLN A 536 5.44 14.64 17.75
C GLN A 536 4.69 14.81 16.41
N LYS A 537 3.53 14.18 16.27
CA LYS A 537 2.73 14.22 15.04
C LYS A 537 1.27 14.47 15.35
N LEU A 538 0.69 15.48 14.72
CA LEU A 538 -0.72 15.79 14.85
C LEU A 538 -1.33 16.07 13.48
N PHE A 539 -2.38 15.33 13.14
CA PHE A 539 -3.15 15.57 11.92
C PHE A 539 -4.53 16.10 12.28
N LEU A 540 -4.81 17.34 11.87
CA LEU A 540 -6.07 18.05 12.01
C LEU A 540 -6.72 18.33 10.64
N THR A 541 -6.36 17.55 9.62
CA THR A 541 -6.88 17.65 8.26
C THR A 541 -8.40 17.83 8.25
N ALA A 542 -8.89 18.83 7.50
CA ALA A 542 -10.29 19.18 7.34
C ALA A 542 -11.06 19.53 8.64
N ASN A 543 -10.39 19.80 9.77
CA ASN A 543 -11.01 20.38 10.97
C ASN A 543 -11.14 21.90 10.82
N ARG A 544 -12.16 22.35 10.09
CA ARG A 544 -12.31 23.75 9.64
C ARG A 544 -12.34 24.81 10.75
N SER A 545 -12.64 24.41 11.98
CA SER A 545 -12.80 25.26 13.15
C SER A 545 -11.48 25.64 13.83
N VAL A 546 -10.38 24.91 13.57
CA VAL A 546 -9.06 25.19 14.16
C VAL A 546 -8.66 26.63 13.88
N CYS A 547 -8.22 27.32 14.93
CA CYS A 547 -7.91 28.74 14.91
C CYS A 547 -6.54 29.05 15.54
N ASP A 548 -6.13 30.31 15.48
CA ASP A 548 -4.86 30.79 16.04
C ASP A 548 -4.65 30.39 17.49
N THR A 549 -5.69 30.46 18.33
CA THR A 549 -5.60 30.06 19.74
C THR A 549 -5.17 28.60 19.91
N ASP A 550 -5.68 27.69 19.07
CA ASP A 550 -5.30 26.28 19.14
C ASP A 550 -3.84 26.07 18.73
N ILE A 551 -3.40 26.77 17.67
CA ILE A 551 -2.02 26.72 17.18
C ILE A 551 -1.05 27.29 18.22
N GLU A 552 -1.42 28.37 18.89
CA GLU A 552 -0.63 28.98 19.96
C GLU A 552 -0.52 28.07 21.19
N GLU A 553 -1.60 27.36 21.56
CA GLU A 553 -1.57 26.36 22.62
C GLU A 553 -0.66 25.16 22.27
N LEU A 554 -0.69 24.71 21.01
CA LEU A 554 0.26 23.70 20.51
C LEU A 554 1.69 24.20 20.58
N ALA A 555 1.94 25.45 20.17
CA ALA A 555 3.27 26.06 20.22
C ALA A 555 3.83 26.13 21.66
N CYS A 556 2.98 26.45 22.63
CA CYS A 556 3.38 26.58 24.04
C CYS A 556 3.62 25.23 24.73
N ASN A 557 2.82 24.21 24.42
CA ASN A 557 2.79 22.96 25.19
C ASN A 557 3.41 21.75 24.46
N CYS A 558 3.38 21.71 23.13
CA CYS A 558 3.84 20.58 22.31
C CYS A 558 5.15 20.91 21.57
N THR A 559 6.20 21.27 22.30
CA THR A 559 7.49 21.71 21.72
C THR A 559 8.26 20.62 20.97
N ARG A 560 7.85 19.34 21.13
CA ARG A 560 8.41 18.17 20.43
C ARG A 560 7.75 17.87 19.08
N LEU A 561 6.82 18.72 18.63
CA LEU A 561 6.16 18.53 17.34
C LEU A 561 7.19 18.51 16.19
N ARG A 562 7.09 17.46 15.38
CA ARG A 562 7.86 17.20 14.16
C ARG A 562 7.01 17.31 12.91
N GLN A 563 5.72 17.01 13.03
CA GLN A 563 4.77 17.08 11.92
C GLN A 563 3.42 17.64 12.40
N LEU A 564 2.92 18.65 11.70
CA LEU A 564 1.58 19.19 11.92
C LEU A 564 0.86 19.33 10.57
N ASP A 565 -0.31 18.72 10.45
CA ASP A 565 -1.20 18.90 9.31
C ASP A 565 -2.45 19.67 9.76
N ILE A 566 -2.65 20.85 9.20
CA ILE A 566 -3.84 21.69 9.42
C ILE A 566 -4.55 21.99 8.10
N LEU A 567 -4.46 21.06 7.14
CA LEU A 567 -5.05 21.18 5.81
C LEU A 567 -6.54 21.53 5.92
N GLY A 568 -6.98 22.54 5.17
CA GLY A 568 -8.39 22.92 5.07
C GLY A 568 -8.96 23.70 6.27
N THR A 569 -8.11 24.18 7.18
CA THR A 569 -8.50 25.10 8.26
C THR A 569 -8.78 26.51 7.73
N ARG A 570 -9.66 27.27 8.41
CA ARG A 570 -10.12 28.59 7.90
C ARG A 570 -9.72 29.79 8.75
N MET A 571 -9.30 29.54 9.99
CA MET A 571 -9.13 30.58 11.01
C MET A 571 -7.68 30.71 11.51
N VAL A 572 -6.74 30.08 10.81
CA VAL A 572 -5.30 30.12 11.14
C VAL A 572 -4.59 31.16 10.28
N SER A 573 -3.95 32.13 10.93
CA SER A 573 -3.21 33.22 10.33
C SER A 573 -1.70 32.92 10.21
N PRO A 574 -0.97 33.63 9.33
CA PRO A 574 0.49 33.47 9.24
C PRO A 574 1.23 33.82 10.55
N ALA A 575 0.66 34.68 11.40
CA ALA A 575 1.28 35.10 12.65
C ALA A 575 1.32 33.97 13.69
N SER A 576 0.24 33.19 13.82
CA SER A 576 0.22 32.03 14.73
C SER A 576 1.15 30.92 14.23
N LEU A 577 1.23 30.71 12.92
CA LEU A 577 2.21 29.77 12.32
C LEU A 577 3.64 30.19 12.61
N ARG A 578 3.96 31.49 12.55
CA ARG A 578 5.29 31.99 12.93
C ARG A 578 5.61 31.65 14.38
N LYS A 579 4.68 31.89 15.32
CA LYS A 579 4.86 31.51 16.74
C LYS A 579 5.09 30.00 16.89
N LEU A 580 4.32 29.17 16.18
CA LEU A 580 4.50 27.72 16.17
C LEU A 580 5.91 27.32 15.72
N LEU A 581 6.37 27.87 14.60
CA LEU A 581 7.70 27.61 14.03
C LEU A 581 8.84 28.13 14.93
N GLU A 582 8.59 29.21 15.68
CA GLU A 582 9.52 29.73 16.67
C GLU A 582 9.61 28.84 17.91
N SER A 583 8.52 28.20 18.34
CA SER A 583 8.53 27.33 19.53
C SER A 583 8.94 25.89 19.24
N CYS A 584 8.42 25.28 18.17
CA CYS A 584 8.63 23.88 17.82
C CYS A 584 9.87 23.72 16.92
N LYS A 585 11.07 23.67 17.54
CA LYS A 585 12.36 23.64 16.82
C LYS A 585 12.63 22.36 16.02
N ASP A 586 11.98 21.26 16.40
CA ASP A 586 12.08 19.98 15.72
C ASP A 586 11.03 19.79 14.62
N LEU A 587 10.19 20.82 14.36
CA LEU A 587 9.18 20.76 13.31
C LEU A 587 9.86 20.60 11.96
N SER A 588 9.44 19.59 11.21
CA SER A 588 10.05 19.18 9.93
C SER A 588 9.05 19.21 8.79
N LEU A 589 7.76 19.04 9.07
CA LEU A 589 6.69 19.10 8.08
C LEU A 589 5.49 19.86 8.66
N LEU A 590 5.03 20.87 7.92
CA LEU A 590 3.84 21.64 8.23
C LEU A 590 2.94 21.71 6.99
N ASP A 591 1.75 21.12 7.04
CA ASP A 591 0.80 21.17 5.92
C ASP A 591 -0.27 22.25 6.15
N VAL A 592 -0.27 23.26 5.27
CA VAL A 592 -1.21 24.40 5.25
C VAL A 592 -2.01 24.44 3.95
N SER A 593 -2.12 23.30 3.27
CA SER A 593 -2.90 23.16 2.06
C SER A 593 -4.37 23.53 2.31
N PHE A 594 -4.98 24.26 1.37
CA PHE A 594 -6.37 24.75 1.50
C PHE A 594 -6.67 25.59 2.75
N CYS A 595 -5.66 26.14 3.44
CA CYS A 595 -5.84 27.14 4.49
C CYS A 595 -6.22 28.50 3.88
N SER A 596 -7.43 29.00 4.15
CA SER A 596 -7.97 30.17 3.44
C SER A 596 -7.26 31.50 3.74
N GLN A 597 -6.61 31.62 4.90
CA GLN A 597 -5.88 32.83 5.31
C GLN A 597 -4.37 32.75 5.06
N ILE A 598 -3.87 31.61 4.58
CA ILE A 598 -2.45 31.41 4.29
C ILE A 598 -2.28 31.42 2.78
N ASP A 599 -1.79 32.53 2.21
CA ASP A 599 -1.50 32.62 0.78
C ASP A 599 -0.07 32.13 0.45
N ASN A 600 0.27 32.10 -0.84
CA ASN A 600 1.60 31.67 -1.28
C ASN A 600 2.71 32.62 -0.81
N ARG A 601 2.43 33.92 -0.62
CA ARG A 601 3.42 34.91 -0.17
C ARG A 601 3.82 34.62 1.27
N ALA A 602 2.84 34.39 2.14
CA ALA A 602 3.08 33.99 3.53
C ALA A 602 3.93 32.72 3.63
N VAL A 603 3.64 31.69 2.81
CA VAL A 603 4.44 30.46 2.81
C VAL A 603 5.88 30.71 2.37
N LEU A 604 6.11 31.56 1.34
CA LEU A 604 7.46 31.92 0.90
C LEU A 604 8.23 32.65 2.02
N GLU A 605 7.61 33.61 2.70
CA GLU A 605 8.23 34.33 3.82
C GLU A 605 8.59 33.40 5.00
N LEU A 606 7.70 32.46 5.32
CA LEU A 606 7.94 31.45 6.35
C LEU A 606 9.07 30.48 5.93
N ASN A 607 9.10 30.03 4.68
CA ASN A 607 10.17 29.17 4.17
C ASN A 607 11.55 29.85 4.22
N VAL A 608 11.62 31.16 3.96
CA VAL A 608 12.87 31.94 4.11
C VAL A 608 13.30 32.01 5.58
N SER A 609 12.34 32.20 6.49
CA SER A 609 12.60 32.30 7.93
C SER A 609 12.94 30.95 8.57
N PHE A 610 12.40 29.85 8.03
CA PHE A 610 12.46 28.50 8.60
C PHE A 610 12.82 27.45 7.54
N PRO A 611 14.03 27.50 6.95
CA PRO A 611 14.40 26.69 5.79
C PRO A 611 14.52 25.18 6.06
N LYS A 612 14.50 24.77 7.34
CA LYS A 612 14.52 23.35 7.73
C LYS A 612 13.14 22.71 7.77
N VAL A 613 12.08 23.52 7.75
CA VAL A 613 10.70 23.04 7.84
C VAL A 613 10.14 22.93 6.43
N PHE A 614 9.65 21.75 6.08
CA PHE A 614 8.94 21.57 4.84
C PHE A 614 7.50 22.10 5.00
N ILE A 615 7.23 23.33 4.53
CA ILE A 615 5.89 23.91 4.56
C ILE A 615 5.15 23.56 3.26
N LYS A 616 4.17 22.66 3.35
CA LYS A 616 3.33 22.22 2.23
C LYS A 616 2.17 23.17 2.01
N LYS A 617 1.96 23.54 0.74
CA LYS A 617 0.75 24.22 0.31
C LYS A 617 0.35 23.72 -1.07
N SER A 618 -0.85 23.18 -1.14
CA SER A 618 -1.44 22.71 -2.38
C SER A 618 -1.79 23.84 -3.35
N PHE A 619 -1.85 23.51 -4.65
CA PHE A 619 -2.16 24.44 -5.74
C PHE A 619 -3.04 23.78 -6.80
N THR A 620 -3.75 24.61 -7.56
CA THR A 620 -4.45 24.26 -8.79
C THR A 620 -3.97 25.19 -9.91
N GLN A 621 -3.71 24.64 -11.11
CA GLN A 621 -3.22 25.37 -12.29
C GLN A 621 -4.03 25.03 -13.53
#